data_AF-A0A9D6NBR4-F1
#
_entry.id   AF-A0A9D6NBR4-F1
#
_cell.length_a   1.000
_cell.length_b   1.000
_cell.length_c   1.000
_cell.angle_alpha   90.00
_cell.angle_beta   90.00
_cell.angle_gamma   90.00
#
_symmetry.space_group_name_H-M   'P 1'
#
loop_
_entity.id
_entity.type
_entity.pdbx_description
1 polymer ?
#
loop_
_entity_poly.entity_id
_entity_poly.type
_entity_poly.pdbx_seq_one_letter_code
_entity_poly.pdbx_strand_id
1 'polypeptide(L)'
;MPVCTVSGPPGGATQRHVRGSVDPGLIRTLKELGMELPVRGMCDPRLDYPELLLLHGFEYQLGAEGSRYAFELDSEHYQIIEYAEDARRLVTRCAARAQVLARDEHGRITETWQ
;
A
#
# COMPACT_ATOMS: atom_id res chain seq x y z
N MET A 1 -1.51 -21.61 23.56
CA MET A 1 -1.66 -20.26 22.98
C MET A 1 -1.40 -19.21 24.06
N PRO A 2 -0.30 -18.45 23.96
CA PRO A 2 -0.10 -17.17 24.68
C PRO A 2 0.55 -16.07 23.80
N VAL A 3 0.37 -14.75 23.91
CA VAL A 3 -0.63 -13.87 24.59
C VAL A 3 -0.86 -12.66 23.66
N CYS A 4 -2.03 -12.02 23.67
CA CYS A 4 -2.19 -10.65 23.12
C CYS A 4 -1.98 -9.61 24.22
N THR A 5 -0.93 -8.79 24.14
CA THR A 5 -0.84 -7.55 24.93
C THR A 5 0.07 -6.52 24.25
N VAL A 6 -0.52 -5.43 23.76
CA VAL A 6 0.21 -4.17 23.54
C VAL A 6 -0.71 -3.03 23.96
N SER A 7 -0.44 -2.48 25.14
CA SER A 7 -1.01 -1.21 25.61
C SER A 7 -0.01 -0.10 25.31
N GLY A 8 -0.47 1.04 24.79
CA GLY A 8 0.39 2.20 24.56
C GLY A 8 -0.39 3.42 24.07
N PRO A 9 -0.60 4.44 24.92
CA PRO A 9 -1.11 5.75 24.53
C PRO A 9 0.06 6.77 24.39
N PRO A 10 -0.18 8.05 24.10
CA PRO A 10 0.14 8.67 22.82
C PRO A 10 1.44 9.48 22.83
N GLY A 11 2.00 9.73 21.64
CA GLY A 11 3.12 10.68 21.47
C GLY A 11 4.49 10.01 21.35
N GLY A 12 4.71 9.30 20.24
CA GLY A 12 6.01 8.77 19.86
C GLY A 12 5.86 8.06 18.53
N ALA A 13 6.64 8.48 17.51
CA ALA A 13 6.65 7.85 16.20
C ALA A 13 7.16 6.41 16.36
N THR A 14 6.22 5.49 16.56
CA THR A 14 6.53 4.11 16.91
C THR A 14 6.99 3.43 15.63
N GLN A 15 8.31 3.24 15.48
CA GLN A 15 8.87 2.39 14.41
C GLN A 15 8.47 0.94 14.64
N ARG A 16 7.21 0.65 14.32
CA ARG A 16 6.71 -0.70 14.11
C ARG A 16 7.47 -1.26 12.91
N HIS A 17 8.03 -2.46 13.05
CA HIS A 17 8.45 -3.23 11.88
C HIS A 17 7.19 -3.69 11.13
N VAL A 18 6.62 -2.78 10.33
CA VAL A 18 5.47 -3.06 9.47
C VAL A 18 5.97 -3.96 8.34
N ARG A 19 5.55 -5.24 8.35
CA ARG A 19 5.55 -6.02 7.10
C ARG A 19 4.66 -5.25 6.12
N GLY A 20 5.13 -5.04 4.89
CA GLY A 20 4.50 -4.20 3.87
C GLY A 20 3.16 -4.71 3.34
N SER A 21 2.17 -4.84 4.23
CA SER A 21 0.84 -5.34 3.99
C SER A 21 -0.18 -4.25 4.32
N VAL A 22 -1.11 -4.02 3.40
CA VAL A 22 -2.25 -3.12 3.61
C VAL A 22 -3.16 -3.68 4.71
N ASP A 23 -3.85 -2.80 5.42
CA ASP A 23 -4.80 -3.16 6.46
C ASP A 23 -5.90 -4.11 5.92
N PRO A 24 -6.13 -5.28 6.56
CA PRO A 24 -7.13 -6.24 6.11
C PRO A 24 -8.57 -5.69 5.99
N GLY A 25 -8.91 -4.62 6.71
CA GLY A 25 -10.20 -3.94 6.57
C GLY A 25 -10.28 -3.20 5.23
N LEU A 26 -9.28 -2.41 4.87
CA LEU A 26 -9.19 -1.77 3.55
C LEU A 26 -9.19 -2.81 2.41
N ILE A 27 -8.40 -3.88 2.53
CA ILE A 27 -8.39 -4.98 1.54
C ILE A 27 -9.79 -5.54 1.32
N ARG A 28 -10.52 -5.76 2.42
CA ARG A 28 -11.86 -6.33 2.37
C ARG A 28 -12.83 -5.40 1.65
N THR A 29 -12.86 -4.10 1.99
CA THR A 29 -13.79 -3.17 1.36
C THR A 29 -13.50 -2.99 -0.13
N LEU A 30 -12.22 -2.89 -0.52
CA LEU A 30 -11.84 -2.82 -1.94
C LEU A 30 -12.30 -4.06 -2.72
N LYS A 31 -12.17 -5.26 -2.13
CA LYS A 31 -12.71 -6.48 -2.72
C LYS A 31 -14.24 -6.49 -2.81
N GLU A 32 -14.95 -6.01 -1.78
CA GLU A 32 -16.41 -5.87 -1.78
C GLU A 32 -16.90 -4.86 -2.85
N LEU A 33 -16.04 -3.90 -3.24
CA LEU A 33 -16.25 -2.94 -4.33
C LEU A 33 -15.78 -3.44 -5.72
N GLY A 34 -15.30 -4.69 -5.84
CA GLY A 34 -14.89 -5.28 -7.12
C GLY A 34 -13.43 -5.04 -7.53
N MET A 35 -12.59 -4.47 -6.65
CA MET A 35 -11.15 -4.33 -6.92
C MET A 35 -10.41 -5.64 -6.59
N GLU A 36 -10.20 -6.50 -7.59
CA GLU A 36 -9.54 -7.80 -7.44
C GLU A 36 -8.01 -7.74 -7.71
N LEU A 37 -7.20 -7.40 -6.70
CA LEU A 37 -5.73 -7.30 -6.80
C LEU A 37 -4.97 -7.66 -5.49
N PRO A 38 -3.62 -7.85 -5.50
CA PRO A 38 -2.92 -8.71 -4.54
C PRO A 38 -2.46 -7.98 -3.27
N VAL A 39 -3.41 -7.49 -2.48
CA VAL A 39 -3.17 -6.43 -1.47
C VAL A 39 -2.42 -6.85 -0.19
N ARG A 40 -1.62 -7.93 -0.18
CA ARG A 40 -0.79 -8.34 0.99
C ARG A 40 0.73 -8.30 0.79
N GLY A 41 1.21 -8.19 -0.45
CA GLY A 41 2.65 -8.27 -0.77
C GLY A 41 3.22 -7.05 -1.51
N MET A 42 2.44 -6.00 -1.78
CA MET A 42 2.86 -4.93 -2.69
C MET A 42 3.84 -3.91 -2.10
N CYS A 43 4.19 -4.00 -0.81
CA CYS A 43 5.38 -3.35 -0.26
C CYS A 43 6.43 -4.36 0.23
N ASP A 44 6.31 -5.65 -0.13
CA ASP A 44 7.39 -6.61 0.11
C ASP A 44 8.55 -6.29 -0.85
N PRO A 45 9.79 -6.12 -0.34
CA PRO A 45 10.93 -5.76 -1.19
C PRO A 45 11.37 -6.85 -2.17
N ARG A 46 10.81 -8.07 -2.07
CA ARG A 46 11.14 -9.22 -2.92
C ARG A 46 10.20 -9.38 -4.12
N LEU A 47 9.20 -8.51 -4.26
CA LEU A 47 8.07 -8.70 -5.17
C LEU A 47 7.94 -7.52 -6.15
N ASP A 48 8.58 -7.68 -7.30
CA ASP A 48 8.26 -6.90 -8.50
C ASP A 48 7.02 -7.47 -9.17
N TYR A 49 6.05 -6.59 -9.43
CA TYR A 49 4.76 -6.92 -10.02
C TYR A 49 4.31 -6.04 -11.20
N PRO A 50 5.18 -5.30 -11.94
CA PRO A 50 4.71 -4.34 -12.94
C PRO A 50 3.79 -4.95 -14.01
N GLU A 51 4.11 -6.13 -14.54
CA GLU A 51 3.28 -6.82 -15.54
C GLU A 51 1.99 -7.39 -14.94
N LEU A 52 2.03 -7.88 -13.70
CA LEU A 52 0.86 -8.42 -13.01
C LEU A 52 -0.17 -7.32 -12.69
N LEU A 53 0.29 -6.13 -12.31
CA LEU A 53 -0.59 -4.98 -12.09
C LEU A 53 -1.40 -4.66 -13.36
N LEU A 54 -0.73 -4.60 -14.52
CA LEU A 54 -1.37 -4.37 -15.82
C LEU A 54 -2.41 -5.44 -16.17
N LEU A 55 -2.10 -6.73 -15.97
CA LEU A 55 -3.01 -7.84 -16.27
C LEU A 55 -4.31 -7.80 -15.47
N HIS A 56 -4.30 -7.21 -14.28
CA HIS A 56 -5.47 -7.02 -13.45
C HIS A 56 -6.13 -5.63 -13.61
N GLY A 57 -5.72 -4.82 -14.59
CA GLY A 57 -6.38 -3.57 -14.93
C GLY A 57 -5.87 -2.32 -14.21
N PHE A 58 -4.67 -2.33 -13.63
CA PHE A 58 -4.00 -1.06 -13.31
C PHE A 58 -3.59 -0.35 -14.61
N GLU A 59 -3.83 0.95 -14.68
CA GLU A 59 -3.28 1.83 -15.71
C GLU A 59 -1.84 2.22 -15.35
N TYR A 60 -0.97 2.27 -16.36
CA TYR A 60 0.44 2.67 -16.22
C TYR A 60 0.69 4.08 -16.77
N GLN A 61 1.45 4.87 -16.02
CA GLN A 61 1.89 6.21 -16.38
C GLN A 61 3.39 6.32 -16.07
N LEU A 62 4.20 6.67 -17.06
CA LEU A 62 5.62 7.02 -16.87
C LEU A 62 5.73 8.52 -16.65
N GLY A 63 6.31 8.93 -15.52
CA GLY A 63 6.61 10.32 -15.17
C GLY A 63 8.11 10.59 -15.13
N ALA A 64 8.49 11.85 -14.86
CA ALA A 64 9.90 12.25 -14.72
C ALA A 64 10.57 11.63 -13.47
N GLU A 65 9.81 11.45 -12.39
CA GLU A 65 10.29 10.95 -11.09
C GLU A 65 10.19 9.41 -10.96
N GLY A 66 9.81 8.70 -12.02
CA GLY A 66 9.59 7.25 -12.01
C GLY A 66 8.25 6.83 -12.64
N SER A 67 7.73 5.66 -12.25
CA SER A 67 6.50 5.11 -12.81
C SER A 67 5.36 5.00 -11.79
N ARG A 68 4.14 5.22 -12.27
CA ARG A 68 2.89 5.16 -11.51
C ARG A 68 1.99 4.09 -12.10
N TYR A 69 1.48 3.21 -11.25
CA TYR A 69 0.40 2.28 -11.56
C TYR A 69 -0.82 2.73 -10.75
N ALA A 70 -1.97 2.96 -11.39
CA ALA A 70 -3.20 3.36 -10.73
C ALA A 70 -4.37 2.40 -11.06
N PHE A 71 -5.13 2.01 -10.05
CA PHE A 71 -6.46 1.42 -10.21
C PHE A 71 -7.44 2.33 -9.47
N GLU A 72 -8.32 2.98 -10.21
CA GLU A 72 -9.28 3.96 -9.69
C GLU A 72 -10.69 3.49 -10.05
N LEU A 73 -11.51 3.17 -9.05
CA LEU A 73 -12.93 2.84 -9.25
C LEU A 73 -13.77 4.12 -9.25
N ASP A 74 -13.46 5.02 -8.32
CA ASP A 74 -13.97 6.38 -8.23
C ASP A 74 -12.97 7.27 -7.44
N SER A 75 -13.32 8.54 -7.20
CA SER A 75 -12.47 9.51 -6.49
C SER A 75 -12.16 9.19 -5.02
N GLU A 76 -12.92 8.30 -4.40
CA GLU A 76 -12.77 7.87 -3.00
C GLU A 76 -12.27 6.42 -2.85
N HIS A 77 -12.31 5.62 -3.93
CA HIS A 77 -11.95 4.21 -3.95
C HIS A 77 -10.87 3.94 -5.00
N TYR A 78 -9.61 3.94 -4.55
CA TYR A 78 -8.46 3.76 -5.43
C TYR A 78 -7.25 3.14 -4.75
N GLN A 79 -6.36 2.60 -5.59
CA GLN A 79 -5.04 2.14 -5.21
C GLN A 79 -4.00 2.67 -6.20
N ILE A 80 -2.96 3.32 -5.69
CA ILE A 80 -1.88 3.91 -6.49
C ILE A 80 -0.55 3.36 -5.99
N ILE A 81 0.30 2.94 -6.91
CA ILE A 81 1.65 2.46 -6.65
C ILE A 81 2.63 3.32 -7.45
N GLU A 82 3.52 4.01 -6.75
CA GLU A 82 4.56 4.84 -7.32
C GLU A 82 5.90 4.12 -7.09
N TYR A 83 6.68 3.94 -8.15
CA TYR A 83 8.04 3.40 -8.14
C TYR A 83 8.99 4.51 -8.62
N ALA A 84 9.87 4.96 -7.74
CA ALA A 84 11.08 5.70 -8.08
C ALA A 84 12.28 4.73 -8.07
N GLU A 85 13.47 5.20 -8.47
CA GLU A 85 14.67 4.37 -8.72
C GLU A 85 14.97 3.36 -7.59
N ASP A 86 14.97 3.81 -6.33
CA ASP A 86 15.18 2.97 -5.13
C ASP A 86 14.02 3.00 -4.11
N ALA A 87 12.93 3.73 -4.40
CA ALA A 87 11.84 3.95 -3.46
C ALA A 87 10.48 3.52 -4.02
N ARG A 88 9.59 2.99 -3.17
CA ARG A 88 8.25 2.55 -3.58
C ARG A 88 7.19 3.05 -2.60
N ARG A 89 6.16 3.71 -3.12
CA ARG A 89 5.04 4.21 -2.33
C ARG A 89 3.73 3.58 -2.80
N LEU A 90 2.98 3.04 -1.86
CA LEU A 90 1.66 2.47 -2.05
C LEU A 90 0.66 3.34 -1.29
N VAL A 91 -0.26 3.98 -2.01
CA VAL A 91 -1.41 4.69 -1.45
C VAL A 91 -2.64 3.83 -1.70
N THR A 92 -3.36 3.51 -0.63
CA THR A 92 -4.62 2.77 -0.71
C THR A 92 -5.70 3.61 -0.03
N ARG A 93 -6.73 4.02 -0.78
CA ARG A 93 -7.84 4.81 -0.26
C ARG A 93 -9.16 4.07 -0.43
N CYS A 94 -9.97 4.11 0.61
CA CYS A 94 -11.33 3.61 0.62
C CYS A 94 -12.20 4.57 1.44
N ALA A 95 -13.07 5.31 0.76
CA ALA A 95 -13.90 6.36 1.37
C ALA A 95 -13.04 7.35 2.19
N ALA A 96 -13.44 7.60 3.44
CA ALA A 96 -12.78 8.49 4.39
C ALA A 96 -11.56 7.86 5.10
N ARG A 97 -10.91 6.84 4.53
CA ARG A 97 -9.68 6.24 5.07
C ARG A 97 -8.64 6.04 3.98
N ALA A 98 -7.43 6.56 4.20
CA ALA A 98 -6.27 6.25 3.38
C ALA A 98 -5.13 5.67 4.24
N GLN A 99 -4.49 4.63 3.72
CA GLN A 99 -3.24 4.09 4.24
C GLN A 99 -2.15 4.32 3.19
N VAL A 100 -1.04 4.88 3.64
CA VAL A 100 0.18 5.09 2.84
C VAL A 100 1.27 4.20 3.42
N LEU A 101 1.82 3.33 2.58
CA LEU A 101 3.01 2.53 2.88
C LEU A 101 4.14 3.01 1.97
N ALA A 102 5.24 3.52 2.53
CA ALA A 102 6.40 3.98 1.76
C ALA A 102 7.65 3.19 2.17
N ARG A 103 8.29 2.56 1.19
CA ARG A 103 9.57 1.87 1.29
C ARG A 103 10.69 2.82 0.85
N ASP A 104 11.71 2.96 1.70
CA ASP A 104 12.96 3.68 1.37
C ASP A 104 13.99 2.81 0.64
N GLU A 105 15.07 3.44 0.18
CA GLU A 105 16.24 2.81 -0.48
C GLU A 105 16.85 1.68 0.37
N HIS A 106 16.77 1.77 1.70
CA HIS A 106 17.26 0.78 2.65
C HIS A 106 16.27 -0.37 2.88
N GLY A 107 15.13 -0.39 2.18
CA GLY A 107 14.08 -1.40 2.32
C GLY A 107 13.24 -1.27 3.59
N ARG A 108 13.35 -0.16 4.33
CA ARG A 108 12.52 0.11 5.52
C ARG A 108 11.17 0.63 5.07
N ILE A 109 10.12 0.15 5.74
CA ILE A 109 8.73 0.50 5.43
C ILE A 109 8.21 1.43 6.51
N THR A 110 7.69 2.56 6.09
CA THR A 110 6.97 3.53 6.91
C THR A 110 5.48 3.45 6.60
N GLU A 111 4.65 3.58 7.63
CA GLU A 111 3.19 3.53 7.53
C GLU A 111 2.61 4.87 7.99
N THR A 112 1.66 5.43 7.25
CA THR A 112 0.94 6.65 7.60
C THR A 112 -0.53 6.48 7.29
N TRP A 113 -1.38 7.00 8.18
CA TRP A 113 -2.84 6.98 8.05
C TRP A 113 -3.35 8.41 7.83
N GLN A 114 -4.32 8.57 6.93
CA GLN A 114 -4.93 9.83 6.51
C GLN A 114 -6.45 9.70 6.41
#